data_AF-A0A3B0VJ63-F1
#
_entry.id   AF-A0A3B0VJ63-F1
#
_cell.length_a   1.000
_cell.length_b   1.000
_cell.length_c   1.000
_cell.angle_alpha   90.00
_cell.angle_beta   90.00
_cell.angle_gamma   90.00
#
_symmetry.space_group_name_H-M   'P 1'
#
loop_
_entity.id
_entity.type
_entity.pdbx_description
1 polymer ?
#
loop_
_entity_poly.entity_id
_entity_poly.type
_entity_poly.pdbx_seq_one_letter_code
_entity_poly.pdbx_strand_id
1 'polypeptide(L)'
;MIRRLLLWLKLLLLALLLLLIFTREWPPFGDEFYQITTIVGSRQFDFLSWELTAVSTKAEAVLANNDAYLDEATRKQTVLDYLSLIQQSQQLENQIQQIYTDPTVQNPDAATAVLQTELTQVRTSIDILQPLAEAIVQDQVGTILAGEEFGLLGQAWPPVMMHMTPLPTLLIVSPRDQIERIHGVSLAHGLSTPEIVEMETAVFEQINLSAIVVPIGGLGTYPAMIMETSNINWLLEVTVHEWAHHWLSFFPLGLNYNDPQLRIINETVASIIDQEIANRVIDRYYPEFAPPPTPPAALAPDPTPSDPPQFDFAAEMAATR
;
A
#
# COMPACT_ATOMS: atom_id res chain seq x y z
N MET A 1 -12.78 51.81 -12.74
CA MET A 1 -11.41 51.53 -13.25
C MET A 1 -10.55 50.75 -12.25
N ILE A 2 -10.40 51.20 -11.01
CA ILE A 2 -9.50 50.59 -10.00
C ILE A 2 -9.79 49.10 -9.72
N ARG A 3 -11.07 48.70 -9.60
CA ARG A 3 -11.45 47.28 -9.40
C ARG A 3 -11.05 46.36 -10.55
N ARG A 4 -11.10 46.86 -11.80
CA ARG A 4 -10.67 46.07 -12.98
C ARG A 4 -9.14 45.93 -12.99
N LEU A 5 -8.43 47.00 -12.66
CA LEU A 5 -6.96 46.99 -12.54
C LEU A 5 -6.47 45.98 -11.48
N LEU A 6 -7.11 45.96 -10.31
CA LEU A 6 -6.80 45.01 -9.24
C LEU A 6 -7.08 43.55 -9.63
N LEU A 7 -8.14 43.32 -10.41
CA LEU A 7 -8.47 41.98 -10.91
C LEU A 7 -7.44 41.49 -11.94
N TRP A 8 -7.01 42.35 -12.86
CA TRP A 8 -5.93 42.05 -13.80
C TRP A 8 -4.59 41.80 -13.10
N LEU A 9 -4.27 42.58 -12.05
CA LEU A 9 -3.06 42.36 -11.25
C LEU A 9 -3.09 41.01 -10.53
N LYS A 10 -4.23 40.62 -9.96
CA LYS A 10 -4.40 39.29 -9.32
C LYS A 10 -4.28 38.15 -10.32
N LEU A 11 -4.90 38.28 -11.49
CA LEU A 11 -4.77 37.28 -12.56
C LEU A 11 -3.35 37.18 -13.09
N LEU A 12 -2.64 38.30 -13.20
CA LEU A 12 -1.24 38.32 -13.62
C LEU A 12 -0.32 37.68 -12.57
N LEU A 13 -0.54 37.96 -11.28
CA LEU A 13 0.18 37.31 -10.18
C LEU A 13 -0.12 35.80 -10.11
N LEU A 14 -1.38 35.40 -10.31
CA LEU A 14 -1.77 33.99 -10.39
C LEU A 14 -1.10 33.32 -11.59
N ALA A 15 -1.10 33.96 -12.76
CA ALA A 15 -0.43 33.45 -13.95
C ALA A 15 1.08 33.34 -13.73
N LEU A 16 1.72 34.31 -13.07
CA LEU A 16 3.15 34.27 -12.74
C LEU A 16 3.48 33.18 -11.72
N LEU A 17 2.62 32.99 -10.72
CA LEU A 17 2.72 31.90 -9.75
C LEU A 17 2.58 30.55 -10.44
N LEU A 18 1.57 30.37 -11.30
CA LEU A 18 1.38 29.17 -12.10
C LEU A 18 2.59 28.96 -13.01
N LEU A 19 3.12 29.99 -13.64
CA LEU A 19 4.29 29.89 -14.52
C LEU A 19 5.56 29.49 -13.75
N LEU A 20 5.74 29.98 -12.52
CA LEU A 20 6.81 29.56 -11.60
C LEU A 20 6.62 28.12 -11.09
N ILE A 21 5.39 27.65 -10.92
CA ILE A 21 5.09 26.26 -10.57
C ILE A 21 5.29 25.33 -11.79
N PHE A 22 5.03 25.83 -13.00
CA PHE A 22 5.10 25.07 -14.26
C PHE A 22 6.41 25.27 -15.05
N THR A 23 7.39 26.03 -14.56
CA THR A 23 8.76 25.94 -15.08
C THR A 23 9.34 24.60 -14.68
N ARG A 24 8.94 23.54 -15.39
CA ARG A 24 9.63 22.25 -15.41
C ARG A 24 11.08 22.54 -15.73
N GLU A 25 11.97 22.30 -14.78
CA GLU A 25 13.38 22.14 -15.08
C GLU A 25 13.47 21.01 -16.11
N TRP A 26 13.89 21.33 -17.33
CA TRP A 26 14.07 20.30 -18.35
C TRP A 26 15.17 19.38 -17.85
N PRO A 27 14.94 18.06 -17.78
CA PRO A 27 15.94 17.15 -17.26
C PRO A 27 17.22 17.29 -18.10
N PRO A 28 18.39 17.25 -17.45
CA PRO A 28 19.66 17.32 -18.16
C PRO A 28 19.71 16.23 -19.24
N PHE A 29 20.31 16.56 -20.38
CA PHE A 29 20.40 15.62 -21.49
C PHE A 29 21.18 14.38 -21.05
N GLY A 30 20.56 13.21 -21.16
CA GLY A 30 21.14 11.93 -20.69
C GLY A 30 20.83 11.58 -19.24
N ASP A 31 19.92 12.28 -18.56
CA ASP A 31 19.44 11.89 -17.24
C ASP A 31 18.89 10.46 -17.25
N GLU A 32 19.46 9.59 -16.41
CA GLU A 32 19.10 8.16 -16.33
C GLU A 32 17.64 7.98 -15.90
N PHE A 33 17.18 8.79 -14.94
CA PHE A 33 15.80 8.74 -14.46
C PHE A 33 14.80 9.18 -15.53
N TYR A 34 15.11 10.21 -16.31
CA TYR A 34 14.30 10.62 -17.46
C TYR A 34 14.17 9.53 -18.52
N GLN A 35 15.25 8.80 -18.81
CA GLN A 35 15.20 7.67 -19.75
C GLN A 35 14.30 6.55 -19.22
N ILE A 36 14.40 6.22 -17.92
CA ILE A 36 13.53 5.23 -17.26
C ILE A 36 12.05 5.67 -17.33
N THR A 37 11.73 6.92 -16.98
CA THR A 37 10.34 7.42 -17.06
C THR A 37 9.80 7.45 -18.48
N THR A 38 10.67 7.61 -19.49
CA THR A 38 10.28 7.50 -20.92
C THR A 38 9.95 6.07 -21.32
N ILE A 39 10.72 5.08 -20.83
CA ILE A 39 10.44 3.65 -21.04
C ILE A 39 9.10 3.25 -20.40
N VAL A 40 8.85 3.73 -19.18
CA VAL A 40 7.60 3.46 -18.45
C VAL A 40 6.39 4.13 -19.13
N GLY A 41 6.54 5.40 -19.53
CA GLY A 41 5.51 6.14 -20.26
C GLY A 41 4.20 6.27 -19.46
N SER A 42 3.06 6.04 -20.12
CA SER A 42 1.72 6.14 -19.51
C SER A 42 1.41 5.03 -18.51
N ARG A 43 2.31 4.05 -18.36
CA ARG A 43 2.17 2.96 -17.38
C ARG A 43 2.63 3.39 -16.00
N GLN A 44 3.01 4.65 -15.79
CA GLN A 44 3.33 5.18 -14.47
C GLN A 44 2.05 5.37 -13.63
N PHE A 45 2.11 5.06 -12.34
CA PHE A 45 1.00 5.32 -11.43
C PHE A 45 0.84 6.83 -11.17
N ASP A 46 -0.38 7.34 -11.32
CA ASP A 46 -0.70 8.75 -11.05
C ASP A 46 -1.14 8.95 -9.60
N PHE A 47 -0.16 9.23 -8.74
CA PHE A 47 -0.39 9.50 -7.32
C PHE A 47 -1.29 10.70 -7.05
N LEU A 48 -1.21 11.76 -7.85
CA LEU A 48 -1.97 13.00 -7.60
C LEU A 48 -3.45 12.78 -7.91
N SER A 49 -3.75 12.15 -9.04
CA SER A 49 -5.12 11.80 -9.38
C SER A 49 -5.70 10.80 -8.38
N TRP A 50 -4.91 9.79 -8.00
CA TRP A 50 -5.33 8.81 -6.99
C TRP A 50 -5.63 9.47 -5.63
N GLU A 51 -4.74 10.33 -5.12
CA GLU A 51 -4.91 10.97 -3.81
C GLU A 51 -6.15 11.88 -3.78
N LEU A 52 -6.37 12.65 -4.85
CA LEU A 52 -7.57 13.48 -4.99
C LEU A 52 -8.85 12.63 -5.00
N THR A 53 -8.86 11.53 -5.74
CA THR A 53 -9.99 10.60 -5.77
C THR A 53 -10.21 9.96 -4.40
N ALA A 54 -9.17 9.41 -3.77
CA ALA A 54 -9.26 8.78 -2.46
C ALA A 54 -9.80 9.75 -1.40
N VAL A 55 -9.28 10.98 -1.32
CA VAL A 55 -9.78 12.01 -0.40
C VAL A 55 -11.25 12.34 -0.69
N SER A 56 -11.64 12.46 -1.96
CA SER A 56 -13.04 12.77 -2.32
C SER A 56 -14.01 11.66 -1.92
N THR A 57 -13.70 10.41 -2.21
CA THR A 57 -14.49 9.24 -1.83
C THR A 57 -14.63 9.13 -0.31
N LYS A 58 -13.58 9.48 0.43
CA LYS A 58 -13.62 9.49 1.89
C LYS A 58 -14.43 10.65 2.46
N ALA A 59 -14.35 11.84 1.86
CA ALA A 59 -15.19 12.95 2.27
C ALA A 59 -16.68 12.61 2.11
N GLU A 60 -17.05 11.95 1.01
CA GLU A 60 -18.40 11.45 0.79
C GLU A 60 -18.82 10.38 1.80
N ALA A 61 -17.94 9.42 2.10
CA ALA A 61 -18.21 8.36 3.08
C ALA A 61 -18.40 8.90 4.51
N VAL A 62 -17.56 9.83 4.95
CA VAL A 62 -17.67 10.49 6.27
C VAL A 62 -18.98 11.28 6.38
N LEU A 63 -19.41 11.96 5.31
CA LEU A 63 -20.68 12.69 5.27
C LEU A 63 -21.90 11.76 5.24
N ALA A 64 -21.76 10.57 4.66
CA ALA A 64 -22.85 9.60 4.54
C ALA A 64 -23.19 8.91 5.89
N ASN A 65 -22.26 8.82 6.83
CA ASN A 65 -22.45 8.26 8.19
C ASN A 65 -23.15 6.88 8.18
N ASN A 66 -22.85 6.07 7.16
CA ASN A 66 -23.65 4.90 6.76
C ASN A 66 -23.39 3.61 7.56
N ASP A 67 -22.45 3.60 8.50
CA ASP A 67 -22.12 2.43 9.33
C ASP A 67 -22.65 2.54 10.77
N ALA A 68 -22.95 3.76 11.24
CA ALA A 68 -23.37 4.03 12.62
C ALA A 68 -24.70 3.34 13.03
N TYR A 69 -25.50 2.87 12.07
CA TYR A 69 -26.75 2.17 12.32
C TYR A 69 -26.65 0.64 12.24
N LEU A 70 -25.52 0.09 11.80
CA LEU A 70 -25.30 -1.35 11.69
C LEU A 70 -24.88 -1.94 13.04
N ASP A 71 -25.39 -3.13 13.37
CA ASP A 71 -24.85 -3.88 14.50
C ASP A 71 -23.46 -4.46 14.19
N GLU A 72 -22.70 -4.78 15.23
CA GLU A 72 -21.31 -5.24 15.08
C GLU A 72 -21.22 -6.55 14.27
N ALA A 73 -22.22 -7.42 14.35
CA ALA A 73 -22.23 -8.66 13.58
C ALA A 73 -22.35 -8.38 12.07
N THR A 74 -23.19 -7.43 11.69
CA THR A 74 -23.37 -7.00 10.30
C THR A 74 -22.15 -6.24 9.80
N ARG A 75 -21.56 -5.37 10.63
CA ARG A 75 -20.30 -4.66 10.31
C ARG A 75 -19.18 -5.66 10.02
N LYS A 76 -18.97 -6.60 10.94
CA LYS A 76 -18.03 -7.72 10.77
C LYS A 76 -18.26 -8.48 9.46
N GLN A 77 -19.50 -8.93 9.21
CA GLN A 77 -19.82 -9.70 8.01
C GLN A 77 -19.57 -8.89 6.73
N THR A 78 -19.87 -7.59 6.74
CA THR A 78 -19.61 -6.69 5.60
C THR A 78 -18.13 -6.67 5.22
N VAL A 79 -17.23 -6.58 6.20
CA VAL A 79 -15.78 -6.63 5.96
C VAL A 79 -15.37 -8.00 5.41
N LEU A 80 -15.87 -9.09 5.99
CA LEU A 80 -15.53 -10.45 5.53
C LEU A 80 -16.05 -10.73 4.10
N ASP A 81 -17.24 -10.25 3.76
CA ASP A 81 -17.80 -10.37 2.41
C ASP A 81 -16.96 -9.58 1.39
N TYR A 82 -16.51 -8.38 1.77
CA TYR A 82 -15.59 -7.59 0.95
C TYR A 82 -14.26 -8.30 0.71
N LEU A 83 -13.62 -8.85 1.76
CA LEU A 83 -12.38 -9.62 1.63
C LEU A 83 -12.56 -10.88 0.79
N SER A 84 -13.73 -11.54 0.87
CA SER A 84 -14.09 -12.68 0.03
C SER A 84 -14.21 -12.31 -1.45
N LEU A 85 -14.78 -11.14 -1.77
CA LEU A 85 -14.83 -10.64 -3.15
C LEU A 85 -13.42 -10.37 -3.70
N ILE A 86 -12.53 -9.78 -2.90
CA ILE A 86 -11.11 -9.62 -3.29
C ILE A 86 -10.48 -10.99 -3.59
N GLN A 87 -10.70 -11.97 -2.71
CA GLN A 87 -10.17 -13.33 -2.91
C GLN A 87 -10.64 -13.93 -4.24
N GLN A 88 -11.94 -13.80 -4.54
CA GLN A 88 -12.53 -14.28 -5.79
C GLN A 88 -11.92 -13.58 -7.01
N SER A 89 -11.72 -12.26 -6.95
CA SER A 89 -11.06 -11.49 -8.00
C SER A 89 -9.66 -12.01 -8.28
N GLN A 90 -8.85 -12.18 -7.23
CA GLN A 90 -7.47 -12.69 -7.35
C GLN A 90 -7.44 -14.11 -7.91
N GLN A 91 -8.39 -14.97 -7.54
CA GLN A 91 -8.51 -16.32 -8.10
C GLN A 91 -8.85 -16.30 -9.59
N LEU A 92 -9.76 -15.43 -10.02
CA LEU A 92 -10.13 -15.25 -11.43
C LEU A 92 -8.95 -14.70 -12.25
N GLU A 93 -8.26 -13.68 -11.74
CA GLU A 93 -7.05 -13.12 -12.37
C GLU A 93 -5.97 -14.19 -12.55
N ASN A 94 -5.72 -15.01 -11.52
CA ASN A 94 -4.76 -16.11 -11.60
C ASN A 94 -5.17 -17.16 -12.63
N GLN A 95 -6.45 -17.52 -12.73
CA GLN A 95 -6.94 -18.48 -13.73
C GLN A 95 -6.81 -17.93 -15.15
N ILE A 96 -7.16 -16.66 -15.36
CA ILE A 96 -6.98 -15.97 -16.64
C ILE A 96 -5.49 -15.99 -17.01
N GLN A 97 -4.62 -15.57 -16.09
CA GLN A 97 -3.18 -15.54 -16.31
C GLN A 97 -2.62 -16.91 -16.69
N GLN A 98 -3.03 -17.98 -16.01
CA GLN A 98 -2.61 -19.34 -16.34
C GLN A 98 -2.95 -19.72 -17.78
N ILE A 99 -4.16 -19.39 -18.24
CA ILE A 99 -4.61 -19.65 -19.62
C ILE A 99 -3.80 -18.83 -20.64
N TYR A 100 -3.47 -17.58 -20.34
CA TYR A 100 -2.62 -16.75 -21.21
C TYR A 100 -1.18 -17.27 -21.32
N THR A 101 -0.67 -17.91 -20.26
CA THR A 101 0.69 -18.47 -20.25
C THR A 101 0.77 -19.90 -20.80
N ASP A 102 -0.36 -20.54 -21.11
CA ASP A 102 -0.38 -21.91 -21.66
C ASP A 102 -0.14 -21.90 -23.18
N PRO A 103 1.00 -22.42 -23.67
CA PRO A 103 1.35 -22.42 -25.10
C PRO A 103 0.46 -23.34 -25.95
N THR A 104 -0.37 -24.18 -25.34
CA THR A 104 -1.30 -25.07 -26.05
C THR A 104 -2.61 -24.38 -26.42
N VAL A 105 -2.90 -23.23 -25.80
CA VAL A 105 -4.11 -22.45 -26.04
C VAL A 105 -3.89 -21.53 -27.25
N GLN A 106 -4.57 -21.83 -28.37
CA GLN A 106 -4.41 -21.07 -29.62
C GLN A 106 -5.04 -19.67 -29.59
N ASN A 107 -6.10 -19.49 -28.81
CA ASN A 107 -6.79 -18.21 -28.67
C ASN A 107 -7.17 -17.99 -27.20
N PRO A 108 -6.24 -17.48 -26.37
CA PRO A 108 -6.48 -17.21 -24.96
C PRO A 108 -7.65 -16.26 -24.73
N ASP A 109 -7.79 -15.20 -25.56
CA ASP A 109 -8.87 -14.21 -25.42
C ASP A 109 -10.27 -14.86 -25.47
N ALA A 110 -10.49 -15.74 -26.45
CA ALA A 110 -11.76 -16.47 -26.57
C ALA A 110 -11.95 -17.49 -25.43
N ALA A 111 -10.87 -18.09 -24.95
CA ALA A 111 -10.89 -19.07 -23.86
C ALA A 111 -11.19 -18.43 -22.50
N THR A 112 -10.77 -17.17 -22.28
CA THR A 112 -10.97 -16.45 -21.01
C THR A 112 -12.18 -15.53 -21.00
N ALA A 113 -12.95 -15.40 -22.09
CA ALA A 113 -14.04 -14.42 -22.20
C ALA A 113 -15.09 -14.51 -21.08
N VAL A 114 -15.43 -15.73 -20.63
CA VAL A 114 -16.35 -15.95 -19.50
C VAL A 114 -15.72 -15.49 -18.18
N LEU A 115 -14.48 -15.90 -17.91
CA LEU A 115 -13.74 -15.51 -16.70
C LEU A 115 -13.55 -14.00 -16.60
N GLN A 116 -13.28 -13.32 -17.72
CA GLN A 116 -13.16 -11.87 -17.78
C GLN A 116 -14.49 -11.17 -17.46
N THR A 117 -15.61 -11.74 -17.92
CA THR A 117 -16.95 -11.25 -17.60
C THR A 117 -17.24 -11.40 -16.11
N GLU A 118 -16.92 -12.55 -15.52
CA GLU A 118 -17.07 -12.81 -14.09
C GLU A 118 -16.17 -11.89 -13.26
N LEU A 119 -14.91 -11.69 -13.65
CA LEU A 119 -13.98 -10.77 -13.00
C LEU A 119 -14.53 -9.34 -12.98
N THR A 120 -15.10 -8.89 -14.10
CA THR A 120 -15.73 -7.55 -14.19
C THR A 120 -16.90 -7.40 -13.22
N GLN A 121 -17.72 -8.44 -13.06
CA GLN A 121 -18.85 -8.45 -12.12
C GLN A 121 -18.37 -8.41 -10.66
N VAL A 122 -17.35 -9.21 -10.32
CA VAL A 122 -16.74 -9.22 -8.99
C VAL A 122 -16.13 -7.86 -8.67
N ARG A 123 -15.36 -7.27 -9.59
CA ARG A 123 -14.77 -5.92 -9.43
C ARG A 123 -15.84 -4.84 -9.21
N THR A 124 -16.94 -4.88 -9.96
CA THR A 124 -18.08 -3.97 -9.72
C THR A 124 -18.65 -4.13 -8.31
N SER A 125 -18.71 -5.37 -7.79
CA SER A 125 -19.20 -5.64 -6.43
C SER A 125 -18.22 -5.15 -5.36
N ILE A 126 -16.91 -5.28 -5.60
CA ILE A 126 -15.84 -4.71 -4.76
C ILE A 126 -16.02 -3.19 -4.67
N ASP A 127 -16.14 -2.49 -5.80
CA ASP A 127 -16.26 -1.03 -5.85
C ASP A 127 -17.47 -0.51 -5.05
N ILE A 128 -18.59 -1.26 -5.07
CA ILE A 128 -19.81 -0.92 -4.33
C ILE A 128 -19.62 -1.09 -2.82
N LEU A 129 -18.94 -2.17 -2.39
CA LEU A 129 -18.85 -2.54 -0.97
C LEU A 129 -17.67 -1.85 -0.26
N GLN A 130 -16.62 -1.51 -1.01
CA GLN A 130 -15.35 -0.99 -0.50
C GLN A 130 -15.50 0.21 0.45
N PRO A 131 -16.25 1.28 0.11
CA PRO A 131 -16.30 2.45 0.99
C PRO A 131 -16.84 2.13 2.39
N LEU A 132 -17.82 1.21 2.47
CA LEU A 132 -18.39 0.78 3.74
C LEU A 132 -17.45 -0.16 4.51
N ALA A 133 -16.84 -1.12 3.84
CA ALA A 133 -15.90 -2.04 4.47
C ALA A 133 -14.67 -1.28 5.04
N GLU A 134 -14.11 -0.34 4.28
CA GLU A 134 -13.00 0.50 4.75
C GLU A 134 -13.42 1.39 5.91
N ALA A 135 -14.63 1.98 5.87
CA ALA A 135 -15.14 2.80 6.99
C ALA A 135 -15.24 1.99 8.29
N ILE A 136 -15.74 0.75 8.21
CA ILE A 136 -15.83 -0.15 9.37
C ILE A 136 -14.44 -0.47 9.93
N VAL A 137 -13.48 -0.83 9.07
CA VAL A 137 -12.11 -1.13 9.51
C VAL A 137 -11.45 0.09 10.16
N GLN A 138 -11.56 1.27 9.56
CA GLN A 138 -11.04 2.52 10.12
C GLN A 138 -11.63 2.81 11.51
N ASP A 139 -12.94 2.63 11.69
CA ASP A 139 -13.63 2.86 12.96
C ASP A 139 -13.24 1.83 14.03
N GLN A 140 -13.15 0.55 13.67
CA GLN A 140 -12.71 -0.51 14.58
C GLN A 140 -11.28 -0.27 15.08
N VAL A 141 -10.36 0.06 14.17
CA VAL A 141 -8.98 0.41 14.52
C VAL A 141 -8.94 1.69 15.37
N GLY A 142 -9.67 2.73 14.94
CA GLY A 142 -9.75 4.01 15.65
C GLY A 142 -10.30 3.87 17.07
N THR A 143 -11.26 2.97 17.28
CA THR A 143 -11.84 2.67 18.60
C THR A 143 -10.81 2.05 19.54
N ILE A 144 -10.00 1.10 19.05
CA ILE A 144 -8.93 0.50 19.87
C ILE A 144 -7.86 1.54 20.18
N LEU A 145 -7.39 2.30 19.19
CA LEU A 145 -6.38 3.34 19.38
C LEU A 145 -6.81 4.42 20.37
N ALA A 146 -8.06 4.88 20.31
CA ALA A 146 -8.59 5.84 21.27
C ALA A 146 -8.64 5.27 22.70
N GLY A 147 -8.91 3.96 22.84
CA GLY A 147 -8.87 3.25 24.12
C GLY A 147 -7.47 3.12 24.71
N GLU A 148 -6.44 3.08 23.86
CA GLU A 148 -5.01 3.02 24.22
C GLU A 148 -4.37 4.42 24.34
N GLU A 149 -5.18 5.47 24.56
CA GLU A 149 -4.74 6.86 24.76
C GLU A 149 -4.07 7.54 23.54
N PHE A 150 -4.14 6.94 22.35
CA PHE A 150 -3.72 7.55 21.08
C PHE A 150 -4.79 8.48 20.47
N GLY A 151 -5.64 9.06 21.31
CA GLY A 151 -6.82 9.81 20.88
C GLY A 151 -6.95 11.20 21.49
N LEU A 152 -7.69 12.06 20.78
CA LEU A 152 -8.18 13.34 21.28
C LEU A 152 -9.71 13.28 21.36
N LEU A 153 -10.28 13.72 22.48
CA LEU A 153 -11.73 13.74 22.70
C LEU A 153 -12.41 12.37 22.50
N GLY A 154 -11.70 11.27 22.78
CA GLY A 154 -12.22 9.90 22.64
C GLY A 154 -12.21 9.35 21.21
N GLN A 155 -11.53 10.02 20.26
CA GLN A 155 -11.31 9.54 18.90
C GLN A 155 -9.81 9.46 18.61
N ALA A 156 -9.36 8.47 17.83
CA ALA A 156 -7.95 8.35 17.46
C ALA A 156 -7.44 9.63 16.75
N TRP A 157 -6.21 10.05 17.08
CA TRP A 157 -5.56 11.18 16.45
C TRP A 157 -4.13 10.82 16.02
N PRO A 158 -3.77 10.97 14.72
CA PRO A 158 -4.64 11.41 13.63
C PRO A 158 -5.79 10.41 13.36
N PRO A 159 -6.88 10.83 12.69
CA PRO A 159 -7.93 9.90 12.29
C PRO A 159 -7.36 8.74 11.45
N VAL A 160 -7.87 7.54 11.67
CA VAL A 160 -7.51 6.38 10.85
C VAL A 160 -8.16 6.55 9.48
N MET A 161 -7.35 6.76 8.46
CA MET A 161 -7.80 6.93 7.08
C MET A 161 -6.99 6.00 6.18
N MET A 162 -7.66 5.05 5.55
CA MET A 162 -7.04 4.09 4.64
C MET A 162 -7.89 3.87 3.40
N HIS A 163 -7.25 3.51 2.30
CA HIS A 163 -7.90 3.11 1.07
C HIS A 163 -7.17 1.91 0.47
N MET A 164 -7.88 0.81 0.32
CA MET A 164 -7.38 -0.38 -0.34
C MET A 164 -7.33 -0.11 -1.85
N THR A 165 -6.20 -0.40 -2.47
CA THR A 165 -6.01 -0.17 -3.89
C THR A 165 -5.40 -1.44 -4.49
N PRO A 166 -5.88 -1.90 -5.66
CA PRO A 166 -5.15 -2.89 -6.44
C PRO A 166 -3.75 -2.33 -6.68
N LEU A 167 -2.71 -2.85 -6.00
CA LEU A 167 -1.50 -2.04 -5.85
C LEU A 167 -0.78 -1.82 -7.18
N PRO A 168 -0.26 -0.60 -7.40
CA PRO A 168 0.76 -0.38 -8.39
C PRO A 168 1.93 -1.35 -8.17
N THR A 169 2.50 -1.84 -9.27
CA THR A 169 3.78 -2.53 -9.20
C THR A 169 4.92 -1.51 -9.16
N LEU A 170 6.09 -1.89 -8.68
CA LEU A 170 7.28 -1.04 -8.65
C LEU A 170 8.31 -1.58 -9.62
N LEU A 171 8.69 -0.78 -10.62
CA LEU A 171 9.90 -1.02 -11.39
C LEU A 171 11.10 -0.65 -10.51
N ILE A 172 11.84 -1.64 -10.04
CA ILE A 172 13.12 -1.47 -9.34
C ILE A 172 14.23 -1.54 -10.37
N VAL A 173 15.12 -0.55 -10.39
CA VAL A 173 16.29 -0.51 -11.27
C VAL A 173 17.57 -0.57 -10.46
N SER A 174 18.51 -1.41 -10.91
CA SER A 174 19.78 -1.71 -10.25
C SER A 174 20.94 -1.66 -11.26
N PRO A 175 22.16 -1.29 -10.83
CA PRO A 175 23.38 -1.59 -11.58
C PRO A 175 23.51 -3.09 -11.82
N ARG A 176 24.31 -3.45 -12.83
CA ARG A 176 24.49 -4.86 -13.23
C ARG A 176 25.60 -5.58 -12.48
N ASP A 177 26.53 -4.82 -11.92
CA ASP A 177 27.74 -5.28 -11.26
C ASP A 177 27.61 -5.32 -9.74
N GLN A 178 26.55 -4.75 -9.17
CA GLN A 178 26.25 -4.77 -7.75
C GLN A 178 24.75 -4.78 -7.47
N ILE A 179 24.35 -5.36 -6.33
CA ILE A 179 22.96 -5.35 -5.87
C ILE A 179 22.73 -4.04 -5.13
N GLU A 180 22.18 -3.06 -5.85
CA GLU A 180 21.87 -1.74 -5.30
C GLU A 180 20.63 -1.18 -5.99
N ARG A 181 19.67 -0.68 -5.21
CA ARG A 181 18.52 0.02 -5.77
C ARG A 181 18.89 1.48 -6.07
N ILE A 182 19.07 1.82 -7.34
CA ILE A 182 19.39 3.20 -7.77
C ILE A 182 18.15 3.98 -8.16
N HIS A 183 17.12 3.33 -8.73
CA HIS A 183 15.84 3.97 -9.05
C HIS A 183 14.65 3.06 -8.72
N GLY A 184 13.49 3.70 -8.52
CA GLY A 184 12.20 3.04 -8.36
C GLY A 184 11.12 3.86 -9.04
N VAL A 185 10.28 3.24 -9.87
CA VAL A 185 9.13 3.89 -10.51
C VAL A 185 7.87 3.10 -10.25
N SER A 186 6.89 3.72 -9.60
CA SER A 186 5.58 3.10 -9.39
C SER A 186 4.81 3.06 -10.71
N LEU A 187 4.35 1.88 -11.05
CA LEU A 187 3.65 1.53 -12.28
C LEU A 187 2.17 1.33 -12.01
N ALA A 188 1.32 1.56 -12.99
CA ALA A 188 -0.10 1.24 -12.93
C ALA A 188 -0.31 -0.23 -12.52
N HIS A 189 -1.42 -0.49 -11.83
CA HIS A 189 -1.86 -1.85 -11.57
C HIS A 189 -2.35 -2.53 -12.85
N GLY A 190 -2.41 -3.87 -12.84
CA GLY A 190 -3.04 -4.64 -13.90
C GLY A 190 -2.21 -4.76 -15.19
N LEU A 191 -0.91 -4.43 -15.13
CA LEU A 191 -0.01 -4.65 -16.26
C LEU A 191 0.09 -6.12 -16.60
N SER A 192 -0.09 -6.43 -17.88
CA SER A 192 0.07 -7.78 -18.39
C SER A 192 1.54 -8.22 -18.33
N THR A 193 1.79 -9.53 -18.25
CA THR A 193 3.16 -10.06 -18.27
C THR A 193 3.96 -9.59 -19.50
N PRO A 194 3.40 -9.54 -20.72
CA PRO A 194 4.11 -8.98 -21.87
C PRO A 194 4.55 -7.52 -21.66
N GLU A 195 3.71 -6.68 -21.07
CA GLU A 195 4.06 -5.27 -20.80
C GLU A 195 5.17 -5.14 -19.75
N ILE A 196 5.14 -5.99 -18.72
CA ILE A 196 6.20 -6.04 -17.69
C ILE A 196 7.53 -6.43 -18.33
N VAL A 197 7.56 -7.53 -19.10
CA VAL A 197 8.77 -8.02 -19.77
C VAL A 197 9.30 -7.01 -20.78
N GLU A 198 8.41 -6.34 -21.53
CA GLU A 198 8.77 -5.27 -22.45
C GLU A 198 9.54 -4.16 -21.72
N MET A 199 9.06 -3.71 -20.56
CA MET A 199 9.72 -2.65 -19.78
C MET A 199 11.04 -3.10 -19.17
N GLU A 200 11.09 -4.28 -18.55
CA GLU A 200 12.34 -4.81 -17.97
C GLU A 200 13.42 -4.98 -19.04
N THR A 201 13.03 -5.50 -20.21
CA THR A 201 13.91 -5.67 -21.36
C THR A 201 14.35 -4.33 -21.93
N ALA A 202 13.45 -3.34 -22.04
CA ALA A 202 13.79 -2.02 -22.52
C ALA A 202 14.81 -1.31 -21.62
N VAL A 203 14.70 -1.45 -20.28
CA VAL A 203 15.72 -0.95 -19.34
C VAL A 203 17.07 -1.63 -19.59
N PHE A 204 17.07 -2.93 -19.84
CA PHE A 204 18.29 -3.64 -20.17
C PHE A 204 18.91 -3.19 -21.49
N GLU A 205 18.14 -3.16 -22.57
CA GLU A 205 18.65 -2.91 -23.92
C GLU A 205 19.03 -1.46 -24.17
N GLN A 206 18.30 -0.51 -23.58
CA GLN A 206 18.44 0.93 -23.89
C GLN A 206 19.41 1.64 -22.95
N ILE A 207 19.48 1.23 -21.69
CA ILE A 207 20.29 1.91 -20.65
C ILE A 207 21.28 0.98 -19.93
N ASN A 208 21.34 -0.31 -20.30
CA ASN A 208 22.28 -1.30 -19.74
C ASN A 208 22.20 -1.43 -18.21
N LEU A 209 20.99 -1.34 -17.66
CA LEU A 209 20.68 -1.57 -16.24
C LEU A 209 19.84 -2.84 -16.07
N SER A 210 19.80 -3.37 -14.86
CA SER A 210 18.87 -4.45 -14.50
C SER A 210 17.58 -3.84 -13.99
N ALA A 211 16.45 -4.39 -14.39
CA ALA A 211 15.15 -4.01 -13.86
C ALA A 211 14.33 -5.22 -13.45
N ILE A 212 13.52 -5.06 -12.40
CA ILE A 212 12.51 -6.03 -12.00
C ILE A 212 11.27 -5.29 -11.54
N VAL A 213 10.10 -5.75 -11.99
CA VAL A 213 8.81 -5.27 -11.53
C VAL A 213 8.35 -6.14 -10.37
N VAL A 214 8.12 -5.53 -9.21
CA VAL A 214 7.66 -6.21 -7.99
C VAL A 214 6.36 -5.61 -7.47
N PRO A 215 5.47 -6.39 -6.83
CA PRO A 215 4.34 -5.82 -6.12
C PRO A 215 4.83 -4.99 -4.92
N ILE A 216 4.13 -3.89 -4.63
CA ILE A 216 4.29 -3.12 -3.38
C ILE A 216 3.31 -3.71 -2.33
N GLY A 217 3.52 -3.48 -1.03
CA GLY A 217 2.59 -3.91 0.04
C GLY A 217 1.70 -2.79 0.61
N GLY A 218 2.14 -1.54 0.55
CA GLY A 218 1.42 -0.35 1.01
C GLY A 218 2.25 0.90 0.76
N LEU A 219 1.64 2.08 0.82
CA LEU A 219 2.33 3.38 0.76
C LEU A 219 1.75 4.34 1.80
N GLY A 220 2.64 4.98 2.56
CA GLY A 220 2.32 5.95 3.63
C GLY A 220 1.78 7.30 3.14
N THR A 221 0.86 7.31 2.18
CA THR A 221 0.04 8.48 1.81
C THR A 221 -1.01 8.75 2.90
N TYR A 222 -1.73 9.87 2.85
CA TYR A 222 -2.88 10.12 3.73
C TYR A 222 -4.12 10.48 2.90
N PRO A 223 -5.14 9.60 2.77
CA PRO A 223 -5.30 8.28 3.41
C PRO A 223 -4.18 7.29 3.07
N ALA A 224 -3.91 6.35 3.98
CA ALA A 224 -2.95 5.26 3.77
C ALA A 224 -3.37 4.43 2.55
N MET A 225 -2.47 4.22 1.61
CA MET A 225 -2.70 3.32 0.49
C MET A 225 -2.34 1.89 0.94
N ILE A 226 -3.33 1.01 1.00
CA ILE A 226 -3.16 -0.37 1.45
C ILE A 226 -3.35 -1.32 0.28
N MET A 227 -2.58 -2.40 0.20
CA MET A 227 -2.86 -3.44 -0.80
C MET A 227 -4.21 -4.07 -0.59
N GLU A 228 -4.89 -4.33 -1.71
CA GLU A 228 -5.96 -5.32 -1.70
C GLU A 228 -5.46 -6.66 -1.18
N THR A 229 -6.07 -7.10 -0.09
CA THR A 229 -5.80 -8.38 0.55
C THR A 229 -7.12 -9.07 0.85
N SER A 230 -7.10 -10.40 0.88
CA SER A 230 -8.22 -11.17 1.43
C SER A 230 -7.97 -11.61 2.88
N ASN A 231 -6.86 -11.18 3.49
CA ASN A 231 -6.45 -11.59 4.83
C ASN A 231 -6.70 -10.46 5.83
N ILE A 232 -7.67 -10.67 6.73
CA ILE A 232 -8.05 -9.68 7.74
C ILE A 232 -6.91 -9.34 8.71
N ASN A 233 -6.09 -10.32 9.13
CA ASN A 233 -4.96 -10.05 10.01
C ASN A 233 -3.97 -9.09 9.35
N TRP A 234 -3.59 -9.39 8.10
CA TRP A 234 -2.68 -8.55 7.34
C TRP A 234 -3.27 -7.16 7.06
N LEU A 235 -4.58 -7.08 6.74
CA LEU A 235 -5.25 -5.79 6.53
C LEU A 235 -5.14 -4.90 7.77
N LEU A 236 -5.42 -5.46 8.95
CA LEU A 236 -5.39 -4.72 10.20
C LEU A 236 -3.97 -4.34 10.60
N GLU A 237 -3.00 -5.26 10.47
CA GLU A 237 -1.58 -4.97 10.69
C GLU A 237 -1.12 -3.79 9.83
N VAL A 238 -1.32 -3.85 8.51
CA VAL A 238 -0.88 -2.76 7.61
C VAL A 238 -1.65 -1.47 7.87
N THR A 239 -2.95 -1.54 8.15
CA THR A 239 -3.75 -0.33 8.48
C THR A 239 -3.17 0.39 9.69
N VAL A 240 -2.82 -0.37 10.75
CA VAL A 240 -2.22 0.21 11.95
C VAL A 240 -0.79 0.68 11.67
N HIS A 241 -0.01 -0.08 10.91
CA HIS A 241 1.37 0.24 10.56
C HIS A 241 1.47 1.60 9.87
N GLU A 242 0.66 1.80 8.83
CA GLU A 242 0.62 3.08 8.09
C GLU A 242 0.07 4.22 8.96
N TRP A 243 -0.93 3.93 9.81
CA TRP A 243 -1.40 4.93 10.77
C TRP A 243 -0.31 5.33 11.78
N ALA A 244 0.53 4.39 12.23
CA ALA A 244 1.64 4.68 13.12
C ALA A 244 2.65 5.63 12.47
N HIS A 245 2.92 5.49 11.17
CA HIS A 245 3.72 6.46 10.40
C HIS A 245 3.09 7.86 10.38
N HIS A 246 1.76 7.95 10.19
CA HIS A 246 1.04 9.23 10.26
C HIS A 246 1.14 9.86 11.64
N TRP A 247 1.02 9.06 12.70
CA TRP A 247 1.17 9.52 14.07
C TRP A 247 2.61 10.01 14.34
N LEU A 248 3.61 9.23 13.92
CA LEU A 248 5.03 9.57 14.08
C LEU A 248 5.44 10.82 13.31
N SER A 249 4.71 11.18 12.25
CA SER A 249 4.93 12.41 11.46
C SER A 249 4.76 13.69 12.28
N PHE A 250 4.07 13.65 13.42
CA PHE A 250 3.97 14.78 14.36
C PHE A 250 5.17 14.90 15.32
N PHE A 251 6.10 13.94 15.29
CA PHE A 251 7.25 13.87 16.20
C PHE A 251 8.58 13.94 15.43
N PRO A 252 9.70 14.26 16.10
CA PRO A 252 11.02 14.31 15.46
C PRO A 252 11.39 13.03 14.70
N LEU A 253 10.89 11.87 15.13
CA LEU A 253 11.16 10.60 14.47
C LEU A 253 10.55 10.51 13.06
N GLY A 254 9.33 11.02 12.85
CA GLY A 254 8.74 11.09 11.52
C GLY A 254 9.27 12.27 10.69
N LEU A 255 9.51 13.43 11.32
CA LEU A 255 10.03 14.61 10.62
C LEU A 255 11.41 14.39 9.97
N ASN A 256 12.21 13.47 10.52
CA ASN A 256 13.56 13.18 10.03
C ASN A 256 13.65 11.81 9.33
N TYR A 257 12.56 11.33 8.73
CA TYR A 257 12.48 10.01 8.07
C TYR A 257 13.52 9.79 6.94
N ASN A 258 14.09 10.86 6.38
CA ASN A 258 15.16 10.77 5.37
C ASN A 258 16.50 10.27 5.95
N ASP A 259 16.70 10.35 7.26
CA ASP A 259 17.88 9.78 7.90
C ASP A 259 17.72 8.24 7.98
N PRO A 260 18.67 7.44 7.44
CA PRO A 260 18.53 5.98 7.42
C PRO A 260 18.40 5.32 8.79
N GLN A 261 19.05 5.86 9.83
CA GLN A 261 18.98 5.29 11.18
C GLN A 261 17.64 5.63 11.83
N LEU A 262 17.18 6.87 11.68
CA LEU A 262 15.87 7.27 12.19
C LEU A 262 14.74 6.54 11.46
N ARG A 263 14.89 6.28 10.16
CA ARG A 263 13.97 5.43 9.41
C ARG A 263 13.87 4.02 10.01
N ILE A 264 15.00 3.37 10.32
CA ILE A 264 14.98 2.04 10.94
C ILE A 264 14.22 2.06 12.28
N ILE A 265 14.47 3.08 13.10
CA ILE A 265 13.77 3.23 14.39
C ILE A 265 12.27 3.46 14.14
N ASN A 266 11.92 4.29 13.15
CA ASN A 266 10.53 4.58 12.78
C ASN A 266 9.78 3.30 12.35
N GLU A 267 10.33 2.53 11.41
CA GLU A 267 9.77 1.22 11.00
C GLU A 267 9.63 0.27 12.19
N THR A 268 10.63 0.22 13.07
CA THR A 268 10.58 -0.65 14.26
C THR A 268 9.44 -0.26 15.20
N VAL A 269 9.21 1.05 15.40
CA VAL A 269 8.10 1.53 16.22
C VAL A 269 6.75 1.20 15.56
N ALA A 270 6.62 1.42 14.25
CA ALA A 270 5.42 1.07 13.51
C ALA A 270 5.11 -0.44 13.62
N SER A 271 6.13 -1.30 13.49
CA SER A 271 6.02 -2.77 13.65
C SER A 271 5.74 -3.27 15.07
N ILE A 272 5.94 -2.44 16.10
CA ILE A 272 5.54 -2.80 17.47
C ILE A 272 4.08 -2.41 17.67
N ILE A 273 3.69 -1.22 17.19
CA ILE A 273 2.32 -0.71 17.33
C ILE A 273 1.35 -1.56 16.51
N ASP A 274 1.70 -1.96 15.28
CA ASP A 274 0.83 -2.78 14.43
C ASP A 274 0.49 -4.13 15.08
N GLN A 275 1.48 -4.85 15.60
CA GLN A 275 1.29 -6.14 16.25
C GLN A 275 0.38 -6.02 17.47
N GLU A 276 0.61 -5.02 18.32
CA GLU A 276 -0.16 -4.87 19.56
C GLU A 276 -1.61 -4.46 19.29
N ILE A 277 -1.82 -3.47 18.43
CA ILE A 277 -3.15 -2.92 18.17
C ILE A 277 -3.95 -3.82 17.23
N ALA A 278 -3.35 -4.37 16.16
CA ALA A 278 -4.06 -5.25 15.24
C ALA A 278 -4.55 -6.52 15.95
N ASN A 279 -3.75 -7.13 16.83
CA ASN A 279 -4.17 -8.26 17.65
C ASN A 279 -5.38 -7.91 18.52
N ARG A 280 -5.41 -6.72 19.12
CA ARG A 280 -6.57 -6.27 19.93
C ARG A 280 -7.82 -6.03 19.09
N VAL A 281 -7.68 -5.55 17.86
CA VAL A 281 -8.80 -5.41 16.92
C VAL A 281 -9.31 -6.81 16.55
N ILE A 282 -8.42 -7.75 16.23
CA ILE A 282 -8.77 -9.15 15.94
C ILE A 282 -9.49 -9.80 17.11
N ASP A 283 -8.95 -9.73 18.33
CA ASP A 283 -9.53 -10.32 19.53
C ASP A 283 -10.96 -9.79 19.79
N ARG A 284 -11.19 -8.50 19.52
CA ARG A 284 -12.48 -7.85 19.77
C ARG A 284 -13.52 -8.13 18.68
N TYR A 285 -13.13 -8.07 17.42
CA TYR A 285 -14.08 -8.02 16.30
C TYR A 285 -14.04 -9.29 15.42
N TYR A 286 -12.91 -9.99 15.37
CA TYR A 286 -12.65 -11.14 14.51
C TYR A 286 -12.00 -12.31 15.26
N PRO A 287 -12.51 -12.73 16.44
CA PRO A 287 -11.82 -13.69 17.31
C PRO A 287 -11.58 -15.06 16.66
N GLU A 288 -12.36 -15.43 15.64
CA GLU A 288 -12.14 -16.66 14.87
C GLU A 288 -10.89 -16.62 13.96
N PHE A 289 -10.33 -15.44 13.74
CA PHE A 289 -9.10 -15.22 12.97
C PHE A 289 -7.88 -14.96 13.86
N ALA A 290 -8.04 -15.03 15.19
CA ALA A 290 -6.94 -14.85 16.13
C ALA A 290 -5.83 -15.89 15.87
N PRO A 291 -4.55 -15.47 15.82
CA PRO A 291 -3.45 -16.40 15.68
C PRO A 291 -3.46 -17.41 16.84
N PRO A 292 -3.10 -18.69 16.59
CA PRO A 292 -3.05 -19.68 17.65
C PRO A 292 -2.12 -19.19 18.77
N PRO A 293 -2.47 -19.44 20.04
CA PRO A 293 -1.68 -18.94 21.17
C PRO A 293 -0.24 -19.41 21.01
N THR A 294 0.71 -18.47 21.09
CA THR A 294 2.13 -18.80 21.08
C THR A 294 2.35 -19.83 22.18
N PRO A 295 2.88 -21.03 21.86
CA PRO A 295 3.21 -21.99 22.89
C PRO A 295 4.06 -21.28 23.93
N PRO A 296 3.79 -21.46 25.24
CA PRO A 296 4.65 -20.87 26.26
C PRO A 296 6.08 -21.23 25.90
N ALA A 297 6.96 -20.21 25.83
CA ALA A 297 8.36 -20.42 25.51
C ALA A 297 8.82 -21.61 26.34
N ALA A 298 9.05 -22.75 25.67
CA ALA A 298 9.50 -23.93 26.38
C ALA A 298 10.76 -23.45 27.08
N LEU A 299 10.76 -23.46 28.42
CA LEU A 299 11.98 -23.32 29.18
C LEU A 299 12.94 -24.29 28.51
N ALA A 300 13.96 -23.76 27.84
CA ALA A 300 14.92 -24.59 27.15
C ALA A 300 15.34 -25.65 28.17
N PRO A 301 15.28 -26.95 27.84
CA PRO A 301 15.86 -27.95 28.71
C PRO A 301 17.28 -27.48 29.03
N ASP A 302 17.70 -27.55 30.29
CA ASP A 302 19.09 -27.29 30.64
C ASP A 302 19.98 -28.02 29.62
N PRO A 303 20.91 -27.32 28.93
CA PRO A 303 21.65 -27.92 27.84
C PRO A 303 22.34 -29.17 28.36
N THR A 304 21.97 -30.33 27.82
CA THR A 304 22.73 -31.54 28.04
C THR A 304 24.09 -31.34 27.36
N PRO A 305 25.23 -31.73 27.97
CA PRO A 305 26.57 -31.40 27.48
C PRO A 305 26.94 -31.94 26.09
N SER A 306 26.02 -32.61 25.40
CA SER A 306 26.23 -33.31 24.14
C SER A 306 25.58 -32.66 22.92
N ASP A 307 24.77 -31.62 23.09
CA ASP A 307 24.14 -30.97 21.93
C ASP A 307 25.11 -29.96 21.29
N PRO A 308 25.28 -29.99 19.95
CA PRO A 308 26.07 -28.98 19.26
C PRO A 308 25.47 -27.60 19.52
N PRO A 309 26.29 -26.53 19.59
CA PRO A 309 25.79 -25.19 19.87
C PRO A 309 24.73 -24.83 18.83
N GLN A 310 23.53 -24.50 19.32
CA GLN A 310 22.43 -24.05 18.49
C GLN A 310 22.83 -22.74 17.81
N PHE A 311 22.44 -22.55 16.55
CA PHE A 311 22.77 -21.36 15.79
C PHE A 311 22.15 -20.11 16.47
N ASP A 312 23.00 -19.24 16.99
CA ASP A 312 22.60 -18.00 17.65
C ASP A 312 22.53 -16.87 16.62
N PHE A 313 21.32 -16.63 16.10
CA PHE A 313 21.05 -15.57 15.14
C PHE A 313 21.47 -14.19 15.66
N ALA A 314 21.33 -13.91 16.95
CA ALA A 314 21.66 -12.60 17.51
C ALA A 314 23.17 -12.39 17.58
N ALA A 315 23.93 -13.41 17.97
CA ALA A 315 25.39 -13.37 18.01
C ALA A 315 26.00 -13.20 16.61
N GLU A 316 25.49 -13.91 15.60
CA GLU A 316 25.98 -13.80 14.22
C GLU A 316 25.62 -12.44 13.58
N MET A 317 24.42 -11.91 13.86
CA MET A 317 24.05 -10.55 13.43
C MET A 317 24.85 -9.46 14.14
N ALA A 318 25.34 -9.70 15.36
CA ALA A 318 26.23 -8.79 16.06
C ALA A 318 27.66 -8.84 15.49
N ALA A 319 28.13 -10.01 15.06
CA ALA A 319 29.46 -10.17 14.46
C ALA A 319 29.58 -9.55 13.05
N THR A 320 28.46 -9.28 12.39
CA THR A 320 28.39 -8.69 11.04
C THR A 320 28.15 -7.18 11.05
N ARG A 321 28.17 -6.53 12.22
CA ARG A 321 28.03 -5.07 12.41
C ARG A 321 29.36 -4.37 12.69
#